data_AF-A0A382THJ3-F1
#
_entry.id   AF-A0A382THJ3-F1
#
_cell.length_a   1.000
_cell.length_b   1.000
_cell.length_c   1.000
_cell.angle_alpha   90.00
_cell.angle_beta   90.00
_cell.angle_gamma   90.00
#
_symmetry.space_group_name_H-M   'P 1'
#
loop_
_entity.id
_entity.type
_entity.pdbx_description
1 polymer ?
#
loop_
_entity_poly.entity_id
_entity_poly.type
_entity_poly.pdbx_seq_one_letter_code
_entity_poly.pdbx_strand_id
1 'polypeptide(L)'
;LDIVSGEIQRTKRDYGTGAIASSHGSHHTWGNIGYYLSANFRFMNLIGHTEVHHNPDSWEGWYWGGLHHWGHSMRVGMSENYGTVEDLLKHCEMVVFWSSNPESTSGNYASQEGSIRRQWLKQLDIKFVHIDPHYNDTAQMLGGKWLAPKPTTDPALALSIAYVWITENLYDKDYVSDRTVGFEVWKDYILGVEDGIPKTPDWQEVETGVPAKDVRALAREWGRKKVYLSAGGAGNGYGGACRNSTGIQWARTMICLMAMQGIGKPGINLGNLQRATPIDLNFYFPGYADGGMSGDLQGTAL
;
A
#
# COMPACT_ATOMS: atom_id res chain seq x y z
N LEU A 1 37.14 2.61 -21.90
CA LEU A 1 37.34 3.10 -20.51
C LEU A 1 38.04 4.46 -20.51
N ASP A 2 39.08 4.65 -21.33
CA ASP A 2 39.87 5.90 -21.37
C ASP A 2 39.05 7.17 -21.64
N ILE A 3 38.06 7.11 -22.53
CA ILE A 3 37.18 8.26 -22.79
C ILE A 3 36.42 8.67 -21.51
N VAL A 4 35.86 7.69 -20.81
CA VAL A 4 35.05 7.92 -19.61
C VAL A 4 35.93 8.42 -18.45
N SER A 5 37.08 7.79 -18.22
CA SER A 5 38.00 8.23 -17.16
C SER A 5 38.59 9.62 -17.45
N GLY A 6 38.91 9.91 -18.71
CA GLY A 6 39.36 11.24 -19.15
C GLY A 6 38.32 12.32 -18.91
N GLU A 7 37.05 12.06 -19.24
CA GLU A 7 35.96 13.02 -19.01
C GLU A 7 35.63 13.20 -17.53
N ILE A 8 35.71 12.14 -16.71
CA ILE A 8 35.60 12.24 -15.25
C ILE A 8 36.70 13.16 -14.69
N GLN A 9 37.95 12.94 -15.10
CA GLN A 9 39.08 13.77 -14.64
C GLN A 9 38.94 15.23 -15.10
N ARG A 10 38.60 15.44 -16.37
CA ARG A 10 38.37 16.77 -16.96
C ARG A 10 37.27 17.51 -16.20
N THR A 11 36.12 16.87 -15.99
CA THR A 11 34.96 17.47 -15.31
C THR A 11 35.28 17.80 -13.85
N LYS A 12 35.94 16.88 -13.13
CA LYS A 12 36.37 17.12 -11.74
C LYS A 12 37.33 18.31 -11.63
N ARG A 13 38.27 18.45 -12.57
CA ARG A 13 39.25 19.54 -12.58
C ARG A 13 38.61 20.88 -12.93
N ASP A 14 37.77 20.91 -13.96
CA ASP A 14 37.27 22.16 -14.54
C ASP A 14 36.01 22.69 -13.81
N TYR A 15 35.19 21.80 -13.21
CA TYR A 15 33.87 22.15 -12.65
C TYR A 15 33.58 21.56 -11.25
N GLY A 16 34.44 20.67 -10.75
CA GLY A 16 34.21 19.95 -9.49
C GLY A 16 33.33 18.69 -9.65
N THR A 17 33.25 17.89 -8.59
CA THR A 17 32.54 16.59 -8.58
C THR A 17 31.03 16.72 -8.75
N GLY A 18 30.43 17.83 -8.33
CA GLY A 18 28.99 18.08 -8.45
C GLY A 18 28.49 18.22 -9.89
N ALA A 19 29.38 18.42 -10.87
CA ALA A 19 29.00 18.50 -12.29
C ALA A 19 28.73 17.12 -12.93
N ILE A 20 29.00 16.02 -12.21
CA ILE A 20 28.77 14.65 -12.68
C ILE A 20 27.47 14.16 -12.06
N ALA A 21 26.42 13.98 -12.86
CA ALA A 21 25.18 13.36 -12.40
C ALA A 21 25.28 11.82 -12.47
N SER A 22 24.76 11.13 -11.46
CA SER A 22 24.57 9.67 -11.47
C SER A 22 23.15 9.33 -11.04
N SER A 23 22.52 8.45 -11.80
CA SER A 23 21.15 8.00 -11.60
C SER A 23 21.04 6.52 -11.99
N HIS A 24 20.04 5.85 -11.44
CA HIS A 24 19.68 4.47 -11.75
C HIS A 24 18.14 4.32 -11.65
N GLY A 25 17.60 3.17 -12.06
CA GLY A 25 16.18 2.87 -11.82
C GLY A 25 15.91 2.49 -10.35
N SER A 26 14.65 2.58 -9.90
CA SER A 26 14.25 2.18 -8.53
C SER A 26 14.49 0.70 -8.27
N HIS A 27 14.48 -0.12 -9.32
CA HIS A 27 14.77 -1.54 -9.29
C HIS A 27 16.05 -1.88 -10.06
N HIS A 28 16.61 -3.04 -9.76
CA HIS A 28 17.86 -3.54 -10.33
C HIS A 28 17.80 -5.06 -10.46
N THR A 29 18.76 -5.67 -11.15
CA THR A 29 18.93 -7.13 -11.11
C THR A 29 19.14 -7.60 -9.67
N TRP A 30 18.63 -8.79 -9.35
CA TRP A 30 18.80 -9.37 -8.02
C TRP A 30 20.28 -9.61 -7.70
N GLY A 31 20.60 -9.60 -6.40
CA GLY A 31 21.95 -9.87 -5.89
C GLY A 31 22.44 -8.76 -4.97
N ASN A 32 22.57 -9.06 -3.68
CA ASN A 32 22.86 -8.05 -2.65
C ASN A 32 24.18 -7.30 -2.88
N ILE A 33 25.23 -7.97 -3.36
CA ILE A 33 26.55 -7.36 -3.56
C ILE A 33 26.54 -6.46 -4.81
N GLY A 34 25.91 -6.93 -5.89
CA GLY A 34 25.84 -6.23 -7.18
C GLY A 34 24.77 -5.15 -7.25
N TYR A 35 23.84 -5.11 -6.29
CA TYR A 35 22.77 -4.11 -6.24
C TYR A 35 23.33 -2.68 -6.21
N TYR A 36 22.59 -1.71 -6.75
CA TYR A 36 23.07 -0.32 -6.82
C TYR A 36 23.39 0.29 -5.44
N LEU A 37 22.62 -0.11 -4.41
CA LEU A 37 22.84 0.30 -3.01
C LEU A 37 24.21 -0.14 -2.47
N SER A 38 24.84 -1.14 -3.11
CA SER A 38 26.17 -1.65 -2.77
C SER A 38 27.21 -1.22 -3.80
N ALA A 39 27.22 -1.85 -4.98
CA ALA A 39 28.31 -1.71 -5.94
C ALA A 39 28.37 -0.31 -6.57
N ASN A 40 27.22 0.22 -7.01
CA ASN A 40 27.16 1.54 -7.63
C ASN A 40 27.50 2.65 -6.63
N PHE A 41 26.89 2.64 -5.44
CA PHE A 41 27.18 3.63 -4.40
C PHE A 41 28.64 3.59 -3.97
N ARG A 42 29.22 2.39 -3.79
CA ARG A 42 30.66 2.25 -3.50
C ARG A 42 31.53 2.91 -4.57
N PHE A 43 31.24 2.67 -5.85
CA PHE A 43 32.03 3.23 -6.95
C PHE A 43 31.85 4.73 -7.11
N MET A 44 30.60 5.21 -7.13
CA MET A 44 30.29 6.62 -7.35
C MET A 44 30.76 7.51 -6.19
N ASN A 45 30.74 7.01 -4.95
CA ASN A 45 31.31 7.72 -3.80
C ASN A 45 32.83 7.94 -3.90
N LEU A 46 33.57 7.04 -4.58
CA LEU A 46 35.00 7.23 -4.83
C LEU A 46 35.26 8.28 -5.93
N ILE A 47 34.35 8.43 -6.89
CA ILE A 47 34.46 9.42 -7.96
C ILE A 47 34.08 10.82 -7.44
N GLY A 48 33.00 10.88 -6.65
CA GLY A 48 32.27 12.10 -6.32
C GLY A 48 31.29 12.48 -7.42
N HIS A 49 30.02 12.69 -7.07
CA HIS A 49 28.95 12.98 -8.02
C HIS A 49 27.82 13.77 -7.35
N THR A 50 26.91 14.31 -8.17
CA THR A 50 25.57 14.72 -7.77
C THR A 50 24.64 13.52 -7.89
N GLU A 51 24.00 13.15 -6.79
CA GLU A 51 23.00 12.10 -6.75
C GLU A 51 21.66 12.63 -7.28
N VAL A 52 21.05 11.90 -8.21
CA VAL A 52 19.65 12.11 -8.58
C VAL A 52 18.81 11.26 -7.63
N HIS A 53 18.46 11.83 -6.47
CA HIS A 53 17.73 11.12 -5.42
C HIS A 53 16.32 10.74 -5.90
N HIS A 54 15.89 9.52 -5.59
CA HIS A 54 14.59 9.02 -6.02
C HIS A 54 13.48 9.64 -5.17
N ASN A 55 12.36 9.94 -5.81
CA ASN A 55 11.10 10.10 -5.10
C ASN A 55 10.64 8.75 -4.54
N PRO A 56 9.79 8.73 -3.49
CA PRO A 56 9.22 7.51 -2.95
C PRO A 56 8.09 7.00 -3.86
N ASP A 57 8.41 6.70 -5.12
CA ASP A 57 7.48 6.37 -6.21
C ASP A 57 6.43 5.32 -5.82
N SER A 58 6.84 4.39 -4.98
CA SER A 58 6.02 3.26 -4.58
C SER A 58 5.01 3.63 -3.49
N TRP A 59 5.27 4.73 -2.77
CA TRP A 59 4.62 5.12 -1.53
C TRP A 59 4.00 6.51 -1.51
N GLU A 60 4.18 7.33 -2.55
CA GLU A 60 3.82 8.75 -2.61
C GLU A 60 2.77 9.23 -1.58
N GLY A 61 1.49 8.88 -1.74
CA GLY A 61 0.42 9.28 -0.83
C GLY A 61 0.57 8.81 0.62
N TRP A 62 1.18 7.65 0.85
CA TRP A 62 1.54 7.18 2.19
C TRP A 62 2.67 8.01 2.78
N TYR A 63 3.74 8.28 2.02
CA TYR A 63 4.91 9.01 2.51
C TYR A 63 4.60 10.48 2.76
N TRP A 64 3.97 11.15 1.79
CA TRP A 64 3.65 12.59 1.85
C TRP A 64 2.33 12.92 2.56
N GLY A 65 1.56 11.90 2.96
CA GLY A 65 0.23 12.06 3.53
C GLY A 65 -0.03 11.18 4.74
N GLY A 66 -0.11 9.87 4.52
CA GLY A 66 -0.40 8.88 5.56
C GLY A 66 0.56 8.93 6.74
N LEU A 67 1.84 9.19 6.49
CA LEU A 67 2.89 9.35 7.50
C LEU A 67 2.52 10.41 8.55
N HIS A 68 1.87 11.49 8.14
CA HIS A 68 1.44 12.55 9.06
C HIS A 68 0.21 12.18 9.91
N HIS A 69 -0.44 11.04 9.64
CA HIS A 69 -1.61 10.56 10.40
C HIS A 69 -1.25 9.49 11.43
N TRP A 70 -0.24 8.66 11.14
CA TRP A 70 0.10 7.53 12.02
C TRP A 70 1.61 7.26 12.16
N GLY A 71 2.47 8.12 11.60
CA GLY A 71 3.92 7.94 11.64
C GLY A 71 4.41 6.90 10.64
N HIS A 72 5.06 5.84 11.13
CA HIS A 72 5.70 4.81 10.29
C HIS A 72 6.72 5.36 9.27
N SER A 73 7.48 6.40 9.61
CA SER A 73 8.48 6.99 8.73
C SER A 73 9.57 6.00 8.29
N MET A 74 9.99 5.09 9.17
CA MET A 74 10.94 4.00 8.84
C MET A 74 10.40 3.01 7.79
N ARG A 75 9.08 3.01 7.54
CA ARG A 75 8.40 2.22 6.52
C ARG A 75 7.71 3.10 5.49
N VAL A 76 8.20 4.34 5.33
CA VAL A 76 7.72 5.31 4.34
C VAL A 76 6.18 5.48 4.33
N GLY A 77 5.60 5.45 5.54
CA GLY A 77 4.17 5.65 5.76
C GLY A 77 3.30 4.38 5.71
N MET A 78 3.86 3.18 5.52
CA MET A 78 3.13 1.90 5.60
C MET A 78 3.10 1.33 7.01
N SER A 79 2.02 0.62 7.38
CA SER A 79 1.94 -0.08 8.66
C SER A 79 2.80 -1.35 8.69
N GLU A 80 2.94 -1.96 9.86
CA GLU A 80 3.53 -3.30 9.99
C GLU A 80 2.53 -4.40 9.64
N ASN A 81 3.02 -5.58 9.27
CA ASN A 81 2.19 -6.72 8.85
C ASN A 81 2.51 -8.02 9.62
N TYR A 82 3.12 -7.93 10.81
CA TYR A 82 3.45 -9.11 11.61
C TYR A 82 2.18 -9.78 12.15
N GLY A 83 2.11 -11.12 12.04
CA GLY A 83 0.98 -11.92 12.56
C GLY A 83 -0.34 -11.82 11.78
N THR A 84 -0.42 -10.96 10.76
CA THR A 84 -1.68 -10.67 10.06
C THR A 84 -2.23 -11.84 9.24
N VAL A 85 -1.38 -12.75 8.78
CA VAL A 85 -1.83 -13.96 8.04
C VAL A 85 -2.65 -14.87 8.95
N GLU A 86 -2.13 -15.19 10.13
CA GLU A 86 -2.82 -16.06 11.08
C GLU A 86 -4.08 -15.37 11.63
N ASP A 87 -3.99 -14.10 12.00
CA ASP A 87 -5.12 -13.33 12.52
C ASP A 87 -6.26 -13.22 11.49
N LEU A 88 -5.93 -12.90 10.23
CA LEU A 88 -6.92 -12.83 9.15
C LEU A 88 -7.62 -14.19 8.96
N LEU A 89 -6.84 -15.28 8.83
CA LEU A 89 -7.41 -16.61 8.60
C LEU A 89 -8.31 -17.09 9.76
N LYS A 90 -8.05 -16.65 11.00
CA LYS A 90 -8.82 -17.05 12.18
C LYS A 90 -10.04 -16.18 12.47
N HIS A 91 -9.99 -14.89 12.13
CA HIS A 91 -10.92 -13.91 12.72
C HIS A 91 -11.60 -12.99 11.70
N CYS A 92 -11.12 -12.92 10.46
CA CYS A 92 -11.69 -12.05 9.43
C CYS A 92 -13.03 -12.59 8.93
N GLU A 93 -13.97 -11.69 8.64
CA GLU A 93 -15.28 -12.00 8.03
C GLU A 93 -15.44 -11.40 6.62
N MET A 94 -14.65 -10.38 6.29
CA MET A 94 -14.65 -9.75 4.96
C MET A 94 -13.28 -9.14 4.66
N VAL A 95 -12.82 -9.31 3.41
CA VAL A 95 -11.64 -8.62 2.89
C VAL A 95 -12.07 -7.61 1.84
N VAL A 96 -11.64 -6.36 2.01
CA VAL A 96 -11.83 -5.28 1.04
C VAL A 96 -10.50 -5.01 0.34
N PHE A 97 -10.38 -5.40 -0.92
CA PHE A 97 -9.22 -5.13 -1.76
C PHE A 97 -9.38 -3.76 -2.42
N TRP A 98 -8.63 -2.76 -1.97
CA TRP A 98 -8.72 -1.39 -2.47
C TRP A 98 -7.41 -0.99 -3.15
N SER A 99 -7.47 -0.74 -4.47
CA SER A 99 -6.29 -0.54 -5.32
C SER A 99 -5.25 -1.66 -5.13
N SER A 100 -5.72 -2.89 -4.94
CA SER A 100 -4.91 -4.04 -4.55
C SER A 100 -5.12 -5.18 -5.53
N ASN A 101 -4.01 -5.59 -6.16
CA ASN A 101 -3.94 -6.73 -7.05
C ASN A 101 -2.71 -7.61 -6.70
N PRO A 102 -2.72 -8.33 -5.56
CA PRO A 102 -1.58 -9.13 -5.14
C PRO A 102 -1.23 -10.28 -6.08
N GLU A 103 -2.16 -10.81 -6.88
CA GLU A 103 -1.85 -11.85 -7.88
C GLU A 103 -0.93 -11.34 -8.99
N SER A 104 -1.06 -10.06 -9.38
CA SER A 104 -0.20 -9.44 -10.40
C SER A 104 1.05 -8.80 -9.79
N THR A 105 0.88 -8.06 -8.68
CA THR A 105 1.96 -7.26 -8.10
C THR A 105 2.86 -8.04 -7.16
N SER A 106 2.39 -9.16 -6.61
CA SER A 106 3.09 -9.97 -5.60
C SER A 106 3.54 -9.19 -4.35
N GLY A 107 2.97 -8.01 -4.09
CA GLY A 107 3.50 -7.08 -3.10
C GLY A 107 4.84 -6.50 -3.56
N ASN A 108 5.92 -7.27 -3.41
CA ASN A 108 7.21 -7.07 -4.06
C ASN A 108 8.00 -8.38 -4.07
N TYR A 109 8.59 -8.77 -5.20
CA TYR A 109 9.57 -9.87 -5.29
C TYR A 109 9.15 -11.22 -4.67
N ALA A 110 7.84 -11.44 -4.43
CA ALA A 110 7.34 -12.60 -3.70
C ALA A 110 6.49 -13.52 -4.58
N SER A 111 6.46 -13.26 -5.90
CA SER A 111 5.74 -14.07 -6.88
C SER A 111 4.34 -14.48 -6.38
N GLN A 112 3.98 -15.75 -6.53
CA GLN A 112 2.69 -16.31 -6.19
C GLN A 112 2.62 -16.93 -4.77
N GLU A 113 3.55 -16.58 -3.86
CA GLU A 113 3.57 -17.10 -2.48
C GLU A 113 2.28 -16.81 -1.70
N GLY A 114 1.61 -15.71 -2.02
CA GLY A 114 0.34 -15.33 -1.40
C GLY A 114 -0.87 -16.07 -1.96
N SER A 115 -0.76 -16.68 -3.15
CA SER A 115 -1.92 -17.14 -3.92
C SER A 115 -2.58 -18.34 -3.25
N ILE A 116 -1.81 -19.28 -2.71
CA ILE A 116 -2.35 -20.41 -1.95
C ILE A 116 -3.13 -19.94 -0.70
N ARG A 117 -2.61 -18.93 0.01
CA ARG A 117 -3.26 -18.36 1.19
C ARG A 117 -4.58 -17.67 0.82
N ARG A 118 -4.62 -16.98 -0.32
CA ARG A 118 -5.87 -16.39 -0.85
C ARG A 118 -6.85 -17.45 -1.35
N GLN A 119 -6.38 -18.59 -1.87
CA GLN A 119 -7.26 -19.72 -2.19
C GLN A 119 -7.91 -20.34 -0.95
N TRP A 120 -7.22 -20.39 0.21
CA TRP A 120 -7.84 -20.83 1.46
C TRP A 120 -9.03 -19.95 1.85
N LEU A 121 -9.01 -18.65 1.55
CA LEU A 121 -10.15 -17.77 1.82
C LEU A 121 -11.42 -18.24 1.11
N LYS A 122 -11.32 -18.86 -0.07
CA LYS A 122 -12.49 -19.41 -0.78
C LYS A 122 -13.12 -20.61 -0.05
N GLN A 123 -12.39 -21.23 0.86
CA GLN A 123 -12.84 -22.35 1.68
C GLN A 123 -13.44 -21.88 3.02
N LEU A 124 -13.36 -20.57 3.30
CA LEU A 124 -13.89 -19.93 4.50
C LEU A 124 -15.13 -19.09 4.13
N ASP A 125 -15.98 -18.83 5.11
CA ASP A 125 -17.13 -17.93 4.95
C ASP A 125 -16.69 -16.45 5.05
N ILE A 126 -15.81 -16.04 4.14
CA ILE A 126 -15.26 -14.69 4.05
C ILE A 126 -15.77 -14.01 2.79
N LYS A 127 -16.28 -12.79 2.94
CA LYS A 127 -16.74 -11.98 1.81
C LYS A 127 -15.59 -11.23 1.15
N PHE A 128 -15.66 -11.06 -0.17
CA PHE A 128 -14.69 -10.28 -0.94
C PHE A 128 -15.35 -9.09 -1.61
N VAL A 129 -14.73 -7.93 -1.44
CA VAL A 129 -15.06 -6.70 -2.15
C VAL A 129 -13.79 -6.16 -2.80
N HIS A 130 -13.88 -5.77 -4.06
CA HIS A 130 -12.76 -5.21 -4.83
C HIS A 130 -13.14 -3.79 -5.26
N ILE A 131 -12.31 -2.82 -4.90
CA ILE A 131 -12.46 -1.41 -5.26
C ILE A 131 -11.26 -1.03 -6.12
N ASP A 132 -11.50 -1.00 -7.43
CA ASP A 132 -10.48 -0.77 -8.44
C ASP A 132 -11.17 -0.33 -9.74
N PRO A 133 -10.72 0.74 -10.43
CA PRO A 133 -11.27 1.11 -11.74
C PRO A 133 -11.19 -0.02 -12.78
N HIS A 134 -10.26 -0.96 -12.62
CA HIS A 134 -10.06 -2.12 -13.49
C HIS A 134 -10.43 -3.41 -12.76
N TYR A 135 -11.13 -4.33 -13.46
CA TYR A 135 -11.43 -5.65 -12.93
C TYR A 135 -10.18 -6.55 -12.95
N ASN A 136 -9.33 -6.35 -11.95
CA ASN A 136 -7.97 -6.87 -11.88
C ASN A 136 -7.89 -8.40 -11.64
N ASP A 137 -6.70 -8.97 -11.76
CA ASP A 137 -6.47 -10.44 -11.70
C ASP A 137 -6.92 -11.06 -10.37
N THR A 138 -6.72 -10.34 -9.26
CA THR A 138 -7.16 -10.81 -7.93
C THR A 138 -8.67 -10.84 -7.82
N ALA A 139 -9.36 -9.83 -8.39
CA ALA A 139 -10.82 -9.80 -8.45
C ALA A 139 -11.39 -10.92 -9.32
N GLN A 140 -10.76 -11.18 -10.48
CA GLN A 140 -11.10 -12.31 -11.35
C GLN A 140 -10.88 -13.66 -10.65
N MET A 141 -9.76 -13.81 -9.93
CA MET A 141 -9.44 -15.05 -9.23
C MET A 141 -10.41 -15.30 -8.06
N LEU A 142 -10.62 -14.32 -7.17
CA LEU A 142 -11.38 -14.52 -5.93
C LEU A 142 -12.90 -14.38 -6.11
N GLY A 143 -13.35 -13.63 -7.12
CA GLY A 143 -14.75 -13.23 -7.25
C GLY A 143 -15.17 -12.26 -6.15
N GLY A 144 -16.49 -12.14 -5.93
CA GLY A 144 -17.08 -11.19 -4.98
C GLY A 144 -17.61 -9.93 -5.66
N LYS A 145 -17.89 -8.88 -4.86
CA LYS A 145 -18.42 -7.62 -5.38
C LYS A 145 -17.28 -6.76 -5.90
N TRP A 146 -17.34 -6.35 -7.17
CA TRP A 146 -16.45 -5.35 -7.73
C TRP A 146 -17.15 -3.98 -7.80
N LEU A 147 -16.44 -2.94 -7.36
CA LEU A 147 -16.82 -1.54 -7.44
C LEU A 147 -15.75 -0.80 -8.25
N ALA A 148 -16.17 -0.11 -9.31
CA ALA A 148 -15.28 0.55 -10.26
C ALA A 148 -15.41 2.08 -10.16
N PRO A 149 -14.75 2.73 -9.18
CA PRO A 149 -14.72 4.19 -9.14
C PRO A 149 -13.98 4.74 -10.35
N LYS A 150 -14.35 5.95 -10.80
CA LYS A 150 -13.53 6.72 -11.74
C LYS A 150 -12.12 6.90 -11.15
N PRO A 151 -11.05 6.82 -11.96
CA PRO A 151 -9.70 7.01 -11.46
C PRO A 151 -9.55 8.30 -10.65
N THR A 152 -8.78 8.25 -9.56
CA THR A 152 -8.49 9.39 -8.65
C THR A 152 -9.67 9.88 -7.80
N THR A 153 -10.82 9.20 -7.81
CA THR A 153 -12.01 9.59 -7.01
C THR A 153 -12.21 8.76 -5.74
N ASP A 154 -11.33 7.80 -5.45
CA ASP A 154 -11.41 6.93 -4.28
C ASP A 154 -11.61 7.65 -2.93
N PRO A 155 -11.02 8.84 -2.68
CA PRO A 155 -11.30 9.57 -1.44
C PRO A 155 -12.78 9.88 -1.26
N ALA A 156 -13.52 10.23 -2.32
CA ALA A 156 -14.96 10.50 -2.20
C ALA A 156 -15.75 9.26 -1.75
N LEU A 157 -15.40 8.08 -2.28
CA LEU A 157 -16.00 6.81 -1.85
C LEU A 157 -15.71 6.53 -0.36
N ALA A 158 -14.46 6.74 0.06
CA ALA A 158 -14.05 6.53 1.45
C ALA A 158 -14.74 7.50 2.44
N LEU A 159 -14.83 8.79 2.09
CA LEU A 159 -15.53 9.80 2.90
C LEU A 159 -17.03 9.44 3.06
N SER A 160 -17.64 8.87 2.02
CA SER A 160 -19.03 8.43 2.08
C SER A 160 -19.26 7.19 2.94
N ILE A 161 -18.30 6.26 2.97
CA ILE A 161 -18.33 5.15 3.93
C ILE A 161 -18.30 5.70 5.37
N ALA A 162 -17.39 6.63 5.65
CA ALA A 162 -17.30 7.28 6.96
C ALA A 162 -18.60 8.02 7.33
N TYR A 163 -19.23 8.72 6.38
CA TYR A 163 -20.53 9.37 6.58
C TYR A 163 -21.60 8.40 7.06
N VAL A 164 -21.72 7.23 6.41
CA VAL A 164 -22.69 6.19 6.82
C VAL A 164 -22.35 5.67 8.21
N TRP A 165 -21.07 5.43 8.52
CA TRP A 165 -20.67 4.97 9.85
C TRP A 165 -20.98 5.98 10.96
N ILE A 166 -20.73 7.27 10.71
CA ILE A 166 -21.02 8.34 11.67
C ILE A 166 -22.54 8.43 11.92
N THR A 167 -23.33 8.50 10.84
CA THR A 167 -24.78 8.71 10.92
C THR A 167 -25.54 7.49 11.47
N GLU A 168 -25.04 6.27 11.21
CA GLU A 168 -25.65 5.02 11.69
C GLU A 168 -24.99 4.45 12.95
N ASN A 169 -23.98 5.13 13.51
CA ASN A 169 -23.19 4.67 14.67
C ASN A 169 -22.51 3.30 14.45
N LEU A 170 -21.90 3.08 13.28
CA LEU A 170 -21.25 1.82 12.89
C LEU A 170 -19.71 1.91 12.96
N TYR A 171 -19.19 2.56 14.00
CA TYR A 171 -17.76 2.68 14.25
C TYR A 171 -17.45 2.51 15.73
N ASP A 172 -16.20 2.18 16.02
CA ASP A 172 -15.67 1.94 17.36
C ASP A 172 -15.40 3.26 18.09
N LYS A 173 -16.42 3.73 18.82
CA LYS A 173 -16.36 5.01 19.53
C LYS A 173 -15.27 5.06 20.59
N ASP A 174 -15.06 3.95 21.30
CA ASP A 174 -14.05 3.86 22.37
C ASP A 174 -12.65 3.96 21.76
N TYR A 175 -12.38 3.22 20.67
CA TYR A 175 -11.10 3.32 19.98
C TYR A 175 -10.86 4.73 19.43
N VAL A 176 -11.86 5.33 18.78
CA VAL A 176 -11.75 6.67 18.23
C VAL A 176 -11.46 7.69 19.35
N SER A 177 -12.17 7.61 20.47
CA SER A 177 -11.95 8.46 21.64
C SER A 177 -10.53 8.33 22.20
N ASP A 178 -10.04 7.10 22.34
CA ASP A 178 -8.81 6.83 23.09
C ASP A 178 -7.54 6.87 22.24
N ARG A 179 -7.65 6.63 20.92
CA ARG A 179 -6.51 6.38 20.02
C ARG A 179 -6.40 7.34 18.85
N THR A 180 -7.28 8.34 18.75
CA THR A 180 -7.24 9.31 17.66
C THR A 180 -7.25 10.75 18.18
N VAL A 181 -6.87 11.69 17.32
CA VAL A 181 -6.91 13.14 17.59
C VAL A 181 -7.57 13.83 16.40
N GLY A 182 -8.43 14.81 16.67
CA GLY A 182 -9.08 15.62 15.62
C GLY A 182 -10.29 14.97 14.95
N PHE A 183 -10.80 13.84 15.47
CA PHE A 183 -11.96 13.15 14.89
C PHE A 183 -13.20 14.04 14.81
N GLU A 184 -13.53 14.82 15.85
CA GLU A 184 -14.73 15.67 15.83
C GLU A 184 -14.67 16.73 14.72
N VAL A 185 -13.52 17.35 14.48
CA VAL A 185 -13.33 18.31 13.37
C VAL A 185 -13.53 17.61 12.03
N TRP A 186 -12.93 16.43 11.86
CA TRP A 186 -13.10 15.67 10.62
C TRP A 186 -14.54 15.19 10.43
N LYS A 187 -15.22 14.80 11.50
CA LYS A 187 -16.64 14.41 11.50
C LYS A 187 -17.54 15.58 11.06
N ASP A 188 -17.28 16.79 11.54
CA ASP A 188 -18.02 18.00 11.09
C ASP A 188 -17.86 18.22 9.58
N TYR A 189 -16.65 18.06 9.04
CA TYR A 189 -16.40 18.09 7.59
C TYR A 189 -17.15 16.96 6.84
N ILE A 190 -17.15 15.74 7.36
CA ILE A 190 -17.85 14.60 6.75
C ILE A 190 -19.37 14.84 6.70
N LEU A 191 -19.92 15.40 7.79
CA LEU A 191 -21.34 15.71 7.90
C LEU A 191 -21.75 16.98 7.15
N GLY A 192 -20.79 17.72 6.59
CA GLY A 192 -21.04 18.95 5.85
C GLY A 192 -21.32 20.16 6.73
N VAL A 193 -20.98 20.11 8.01
CA VAL A 193 -21.13 21.24 8.95
C VAL A 193 -20.16 22.36 8.61
N GLU A 194 -18.93 22.02 8.21
CA GLU A 194 -17.88 22.99 7.88
C GLU A 194 -18.08 23.64 6.50
N ASP A 195 -18.46 22.85 5.48
CA ASP A 195 -18.45 23.27 4.07
C ASP A 195 -19.84 23.28 3.41
N GLY A 196 -20.89 22.89 4.13
CA GLY A 196 -22.26 22.79 3.62
C GLY A 196 -22.51 21.59 2.71
N ILE A 197 -21.55 20.67 2.54
CA ILE A 197 -21.64 19.53 1.62
C ILE A 197 -21.51 18.21 2.41
N PRO A 198 -22.63 17.59 2.82
CA PRO A 198 -22.58 16.29 3.47
C PRO A 198 -22.03 15.23 2.49
N LYS A 199 -21.05 14.43 2.94
CA LYS A 199 -20.36 13.43 2.10
C LYS A 199 -21.21 12.17 1.92
N THR A 200 -22.45 12.30 1.45
CA THR A 200 -23.43 11.20 1.38
C THR A 200 -23.09 10.15 0.29
N PRO A 201 -23.73 8.96 0.32
CA PRO A 201 -23.65 8.00 -0.77
C PRO A 201 -24.09 8.56 -2.14
N ASP A 202 -25.08 9.44 -2.16
CA ASP A 202 -25.56 10.09 -3.38
C ASP A 202 -24.57 11.16 -3.88
N TRP A 203 -23.90 11.88 -2.97
CA TRP A 203 -22.82 12.80 -3.32
C TRP A 203 -21.64 12.07 -3.98
N GLN A 204 -21.15 10.98 -3.37
CA GLN A 204 -20.01 10.26 -3.96
C GLN A 204 -20.37 9.60 -5.30
N GLU A 205 -21.64 9.27 -5.56
CA GLU A 205 -22.03 8.64 -6.83
C GLU A 205 -21.76 9.56 -8.02
N VAL A 206 -21.98 10.86 -7.86
CA VAL A 206 -21.66 11.87 -8.89
C VAL A 206 -20.15 11.93 -9.14
N GLU A 207 -19.36 11.92 -8.07
CA GLU A 207 -17.90 11.97 -8.13
C GLU A 207 -17.34 10.69 -8.77
N THR A 208 -17.67 9.53 -8.19
CA THR A 208 -17.00 8.26 -8.46
C THR A 208 -17.65 7.45 -9.56
N GLY A 209 -18.94 7.68 -9.85
CA GLY A 209 -19.75 6.80 -10.70
C GLY A 209 -20.15 5.45 -10.06
N VAL A 210 -19.77 5.19 -8.80
CA VAL A 210 -20.20 3.98 -8.08
C VAL A 210 -21.60 4.22 -7.51
N PRO A 211 -22.58 3.33 -7.76
CA PRO A 211 -23.94 3.51 -7.28
C PRO A 211 -24.02 3.70 -5.75
N ALA A 212 -24.76 4.71 -5.30
CA ALA A 212 -24.96 5.05 -3.89
C ALA A 212 -25.47 3.86 -3.07
N LYS A 213 -26.35 3.04 -3.66
CA LYS A 213 -26.87 1.82 -3.02
C LYS A 213 -25.77 0.82 -2.68
N ASP A 214 -24.74 0.71 -3.53
CA ASP A 214 -23.65 -0.24 -3.37
C ASP A 214 -22.68 0.25 -2.28
N VAL A 215 -22.36 1.56 -2.27
CA VAL A 215 -21.54 2.17 -1.21
C VAL A 215 -22.25 2.11 0.14
N ARG A 216 -23.56 2.37 0.19
CA ARG A 216 -24.35 2.23 1.43
C ARG A 216 -24.38 0.79 1.94
N ALA A 217 -24.54 -0.19 1.05
CA ALA A 217 -24.49 -1.60 1.41
C ALA A 217 -23.11 -2.00 1.94
N LEU A 218 -22.04 -1.62 1.24
CA LEU A 218 -20.66 -1.87 1.67
C LEU A 218 -20.39 -1.25 3.04
N ALA A 219 -20.71 0.03 3.24
CA ALA A 219 -20.45 0.73 4.49
C ALA A 219 -21.19 0.05 5.66
N ARG A 220 -22.46 -0.30 5.48
CA ARG A 220 -23.27 -1.00 6.49
C ARG A 220 -22.75 -2.38 6.83
N GLU A 221 -22.27 -3.11 5.83
CA GLU A 221 -21.72 -4.44 6.02
C GLU A 221 -20.34 -4.38 6.69
N TRP A 222 -19.46 -3.50 6.21
CA TRP A 222 -18.14 -3.28 6.81
C TRP A 222 -18.25 -2.88 8.27
N GLY A 223 -19.07 -1.88 8.60
CA GLY A 223 -19.22 -1.42 9.99
C GLY A 223 -19.87 -2.42 10.96
N ARG A 224 -20.27 -3.61 10.49
CA ARG A 224 -20.83 -4.71 11.31
C ARG A 224 -19.96 -5.96 11.33
N LYS A 225 -18.84 -5.97 10.59
CA LYS A 225 -17.98 -7.14 10.40
C LYS A 225 -16.56 -6.84 10.81
N LYS A 226 -15.82 -7.89 11.15
CA LYS A 226 -14.36 -7.84 11.25
C LYS A 226 -13.75 -7.83 9.85
N VAL A 227 -13.15 -6.71 9.49
CA VAL A 227 -12.68 -6.47 8.13
C VAL A 227 -11.18 -6.31 8.09
N TYR A 228 -10.56 -7.07 7.17
CA TYR A 228 -9.24 -6.75 6.68
C TYR A 228 -9.33 -5.85 5.46
N LEU A 229 -8.72 -4.66 5.55
CA LEU A 229 -8.56 -3.79 4.39
C LEU A 229 -7.23 -4.10 3.72
N SER A 230 -7.30 -4.59 2.49
CA SER A 230 -6.16 -4.76 1.62
C SER A 230 -5.93 -3.46 0.84
N ALA A 231 -5.28 -2.47 1.46
CA ALA A 231 -4.94 -1.21 0.82
C ALA A 231 -3.62 -1.32 0.04
N GLY A 232 -3.70 -1.30 -1.29
CA GLY A 232 -2.53 -1.43 -2.16
C GLY A 232 -1.97 -2.85 -2.30
N GLY A 233 -1.01 -3.05 -3.21
CA GLY A 233 -0.49 -4.37 -3.58
C GLY A 233 0.21 -5.15 -2.45
N ALA A 234 0.72 -4.47 -1.43
CA ALA A 234 1.26 -5.13 -0.22
C ALA A 234 0.19 -5.43 0.84
N GLY A 235 -1.03 -4.90 0.66
CA GLY A 235 -2.16 -5.03 1.59
C GLY A 235 -2.16 -3.98 2.71
N ASN A 236 -1.03 -3.34 2.97
CA ASN A 236 -0.81 -2.33 3.99
C ASN A 236 -0.11 -1.07 3.44
N GLY A 237 -0.17 -0.87 2.12
CA GLY A 237 0.50 0.21 1.41
C GLY A 237 0.75 -0.09 -0.06
N TYR A 238 1.48 0.82 -0.71
CA TYR A 238 1.51 0.97 -2.17
C TYR A 238 0.14 1.35 -2.75
N GLY A 239 -0.26 0.69 -3.84
CA GLY A 239 -1.50 0.96 -4.57
C GLY A 239 -1.30 2.02 -5.63
N GLY A 240 -1.85 1.80 -6.82
CA GLY A 240 -1.87 2.83 -7.87
C GLY A 240 -2.59 4.10 -7.42
N ALA A 241 -3.57 3.94 -6.52
CA ALA A 241 -4.31 5.03 -5.92
C ALA A 241 -3.45 5.97 -5.05
N CYS A 242 -2.26 5.56 -4.58
CA CYS A 242 -1.39 6.43 -3.79
C CYS A 242 -0.55 7.42 -4.61
N ARG A 243 -0.39 7.18 -5.92
CA ARG A 243 0.58 7.89 -6.78
C ARG A 243 -0.10 8.69 -7.89
N ASN A 244 -1.05 9.52 -7.49
CA ASN A 244 -1.78 10.45 -8.34
C ASN A 244 -2.15 11.72 -7.56
N SER A 245 -2.86 12.65 -8.20
CA SER A 245 -3.22 13.96 -7.62
C SER A 245 -4.03 13.88 -6.32
N THR A 246 -4.78 12.81 -6.08
CA THR A 246 -5.57 12.60 -4.85
C THR A 246 -4.98 11.51 -3.94
N GLY A 247 -3.79 10.99 -4.27
CA GLY A 247 -3.22 9.84 -3.59
C GLY A 247 -2.87 10.06 -2.12
N ILE A 248 -2.53 11.30 -1.74
CA ILE A 248 -2.40 11.71 -0.33
C ILE A 248 -3.73 11.47 0.41
N GLN A 249 -4.84 11.90 -0.18
CA GLN A 249 -6.15 11.76 0.47
C GLN A 249 -6.59 10.31 0.50
N TRP A 250 -6.30 9.51 -0.52
CA TRP A 250 -6.61 8.08 -0.51
C TRP A 250 -5.87 7.36 0.63
N ALA A 251 -4.57 7.55 0.76
CA ALA A 251 -3.79 6.92 1.84
C ALA A 251 -4.30 7.34 3.22
N ARG A 252 -4.58 8.64 3.42
CA ARG A 252 -5.15 9.17 4.66
C ARG A 252 -6.50 8.55 4.99
N THR A 253 -7.41 8.45 4.02
CA THR A 253 -8.75 7.91 4.28
C THR A 253 -8.71 6.41 4.57
N MET A 254 -7.78 5.63 3.99
CA MET A 254 -7.60 4.22 4.39
C MET A 254 -7.24 4.11 5.88
N ILE A 255 -6.35 4.99 6.37
CA ILE A 255 -5.97 5.06 7.78
C ILE A 255 -7.17 5.46 8.65
N CYS A 256 -7.87 6.54 8.28
CA CYS A 256 -9.02 7.03 9.04
C CYS A 256 -10.14 5.98 9.13
N LEU A 257 -10.46 5.29 8.03
CA LEU A 257 -11.47 4.23 8.04
C LEU A 257 -11.07 3.08 8.97
N MET A 258 -9.81 2.66 8.93
CA MET A 258 -9.35 1.58 9.81
C MET A 258 -9.24 2.01 11.28
N ALA A 259 -8.92 3.27 11.55
CA ALA A 259 -8.98 3.82 12.90
C ALA A 259 -10.42 3.84 13.43
N MET A 260 -11.41 4.23 12.60
CA MET A 260 -12.83 4.16 12.96
C MET A 260 -13.30 2.74 13.30
N GLN A 261 -12.71 1.71 12.70
CA GLN A 261 -13.07 0.31 12.98
C GLN A 261 -12.22 -0.33 14.09
N GLY A 262 -11.25 0.38 14.65
CA GLY A 262 -10.41 -0.13 15.73
C GLY A 262 -9.28 -1.05 15.26
N ILE A 263 -8.48 -0.58 14.28
CA ILE A 263 -7.30 -1.29 13.77
C ILE A 263 -6.41 -1.86 14.89
N GLY A 264 -6.04 -3.14 14.74
CA GLY A 264 -5.22 -3.91 15.67
C GLY A 264 -6.01 -4.87 16.56
N LYS A 265 -7.35 -4.78 16.58
CA LYS A 265 -8.20 -5.80 17.22
C LYS A 265 -8.22 -7.09 16.36
N PRO A 266 -8.46 -8.28 16.96
CA PRO A 266 -8.50 -9.53 16.21
C PRO A 266 -9.50 -9.50 15.05
N GLY A 267 -9.02 -9.73 13.83
CA GLY A 267 -9.82 -9.69 12.60
C GLY A 267 -9.99 -8.31 11.97
N ILE A 268 -9.41 -7.24 12.55
CA ILE A 268 -9.51 -5.86 12.05
C ILE A 268 -8.11 -5.28 11.84
N ASN A 269 -7.60 -5.36 10.60
CA ASN A 269 -6.27 -4.88 10.27
C ASN A 269 -6.08 -4.57 8.77
N LEU A 270 -4.87 -4.17 8.40
CA LEU A 270 -4.43 -4.07 7.01
C LEU A 270 -3.71 -5.36 6.59
N GLY A 271 -4.01 -5.86 5.39
CA GLY A 271 -3.34 -7.03 4.84
C GLY A 271 -4.09 -7.73 3.71
N ASN A 272 -3.35 -8.52 2.93
CA ASN A 272 -3.87 -9.22 1.75
C ASN A 272 -3.28 -10.63 1.54
N LEU A 273 -2.69 -11.19 2.62
CA LEU A 273 -2.02 -12.48 2.65
C LEU A 273 -0.82 -12.63 1.71
N GLN A 274 -0.32 -11.55 1.11
CA GLN A 274 0.87 -11.63 0.26
C GLN A 274 2.15 -11.81 1.09
N ARG A 275 2.25 -11.06 2.18
CA ARG A 275 3.42 -11.03 3.06
C ARG A 275 3.06 -11.51 4.47
N ALA A 276 4.08 -11.86 5.24
CA ALA A 276 4.03 -12.53 6.55
C ALA A 276 4.03 -14.06 6.47
N THR A 277 4.31 -14.68 7.61
CA THR A 277 4.56 -16.11 7.80
C THR A 277 3.29 -16.95 7.76
N PRO A 278 3.40 -18.24 7.41
CA PRO A 278 4.60 -18.96 6.98
C PRO A 278 5.01 -18.65 5.53
N ILE A 279 6.31 -18.77 5.22
CA ILE A 279 6.90 -18.67 3.87
C ILE A 279 7.60 -20.00 3.58
N ASP A 280 7.47 -20.55 2.37
CA ASP A 280 8.23 -21.74 1.98
C ASP A 280 9.62 -21.34 1.49
N LEU A 281 10.64 -21.61 2.31
CA LEU A 281 12.03 -21.31 1.96
C LEU A 281 12.68 -22.39 1.08
N ASN A 282 11.99 -23.51 0.81
CA ASN A 282 12.52 -24.60 0.00
C ASN A 282 12.18 -24.46 -1.49
N PHE A 283 11.25 -23.57 -1.85
CA PHE A 283 10.87 -23.35 -3.23
C PHE A 283 11.91 -22.48 -3.95
N TYR A 284 12.65 -23.08 -4.88
CA TYR A 284 13.60 -22.39 -5.75
C TYR A 284 13.03 -22.27 -7.17
N PHE A 285 12.90 -21.06 -7.67
CA PHE A 285 12.54 -20.81 -9.07
C PHE A 285 13.74 -20.18 -9.82
N PRO A 286 14.34 -20.88 -10.79
CA PRO A 286 15.46 -20.35 -11.55
C PRO A 286 15.03 -19.12 -12.38
N GLY A 287 15.85 -18.07 -12.41
CA GLY A 287 15.54 -16.82 -13.11
C GLY A 287 16.14 -15.56 -12.48
N TYR A 288 15.30 -14.65 -11.95
CA TYR A 288 15.72 -13.34 -11.42
C TYR A 288 16.87 -13.42 -10.40
N ALA A 289 16.97 -14.53 -9.66
CA ALA A 289 18.03 -14.78 -8.69
C ALA A 289 19.34 -15.39 -9.25
N ASP A 290 19.34 -15.92 -10.49
CA ASP A 290 20.46 -16.69 -11.08
C ASP A 290 21.63 -15.85 -11.64
N GLY A 291 21.60 -14.53 -11.47
CA GLY A 291 22.68 -13.63 -11.94
C GLY A 291 23.28 -12.74 -10.85
N GLY A 292 22.75 -12.84 -9.63
CA GLY A 292 23.15 -11.99 -8.52
C GLY A 292 24.24 -12.62 -7.67
N MET A 293 25.30 -11.87 -7.37
CA MET A 293 26.13 -12.19 -6.22
C MET A 293 25.35 -11.84 -4.95
N SER A 294 24.54 -12.78 -4.50
CA SER A 294 23.94 -12.72 -3.16
C SER A 294 25.03 -13.19 -2.20
N GLY A 295 25.54 -12.29 -1.35
CA GLY A 295 26.43 -12.70 -0.28
C GLY A 295 25.79 -13.83 0.52
N ASP A 296 26.60 -14.71 1.08
CA ASP A 296 26.10 -15.83 1.86
C ASP A 296 25.35 -15.34 3.11
N LEU A 297 24.03 -15.47 3.10
CA LEU A 297 23.16 -15.09 4.21
C LEU A 297 23.36 -15.99 5.45
N GLN A 298 23.90 -17.19 5.27
CA GLN A 298 24.08 -18.20 6.31
C GLN A 298 25.55 -18.30 6.79
N GLY A 299 26.49 -17.60 6.14
CA GLY A 299 27.91 -17.66 6.49
C GLY A 299 28.53 -19.07 6.34
N THR A 300 27.95 -19.90 5.47
CA THR A 300 28.43 -21.23 5.08
C THR A 300 29.64 -21.23 4.14
N ALA A 301 29.97 -20.08 3.55
CA ALA A 301 31.12 -19.90 2.69
C ALA A 301 32.40 -19.80 3.55
N LEU A 302 33.12 -20.93 3.59
CA LEU A 302 34.58 -20.96 3.70
C LEU A 302 35.23 -20.33 2.46
#